data_AF-A0A2E0BRS8-F1
#
_entry.id   AF-A0A2E0BRS8-F1
#
_cell.length_a   1.000
_cell.length_b   1.000
_cell.length_c   1.000
_cell.angle_alpha   90.00
_cell.angle_beta   90.00
_cell.angle_gamma   90.00
#
_symmetry.space_group_name_H-M   'P 1'
#
loop_
_entity.id
_entity.type
_entity.pdbx_description
1 polymer ?
#
loop_
_entity_poly.entity_id
_entity_poly.type
_entity_poly.pdbx_seq_one_letter_code
_entity_poly.pdbx_strand_id
1 'polypeptide(L)'
;MAGRPMKFTESKPARGLRRGQVGMRTRRGDLGPSEETGYYNVINPNKVGAYVIYEVEDGQIPKSYTPQNDTEFIRCANQLGGSAETVSDALTFIAGSEQLTVGSLINTTGSTDVNPFMVYDALGTNPSDQNKWYNTKAPDNISNLNVGDTPQHCLNEFVCVESQTNAIYCAPYTGTRIFELNTDGTVEEVVSATSGPQRGTFNVTAGHRYAANKPIHLYKNGAQHAVIPGSLNGTNWGFYFSRNEPITVYLYAYDDCKVTVFSNAVSNANTFTKVTVPSGSVTTFQFPDDTFDNTRINLWGTKPFLCSVEANGADRSIASIAGPFSFRRDSGGYASTIAGVSPSNTETNVVYDSSLDSWAFDIADGQGSDSEQSVPNTQINKNYCFGNVIDNYTIVNPNSAQSVTAEYYSGGAWVTFAEHSLGAGSNTEPTTANTGSSGDLVSGANVWRWRGEHPFYLVINDSAADEEALYGWNDGDVEAFFL
;
A
#
# COMPACT_ATOMS: atom_id res chain seq x y z
N MET A 1 -13.78 3.51 17.29
CA MET A 1 -13.53 2.74 16.06
C MET A 1 -14.32 3.40 14.94
N ALA A 2 -13.66 3.87 13.88
CA ALA A 2 -14.38 4.38 12.72
C ALA A 2 -14.99 3.18 11.96
N GLY A 3 -16.32 3.17 11.83
CA GLY A 3 -17.04 2.20 11.00
C GLY A 3 -16.70 2.34 9.52
N ARG A 4 -17.19 1.42 8.68
CA ARG A 4 -17.22 1.69 7.23
C ARG A 4 -18.43 2.59 6.93
N PRO A 5 -18.27 3.69 6.18
CA PRO A 5 -19.41 4.52 5.79
C PRO A 5 -20.37 3.78 4.85
N MET A 6 -21.66 3.77 5.18
CA MET A 6 -22.74 3.15 4.39
C MET A 6 -23.89 4.14 4.19
N LYS A 7 -24.59 4.04 3.07
CA LYS A 7 -25.74 4.88 2.72
C LYS A 7 -26.75 4.16 1.84
N PHE A 8 -27.99 4.65 1.85
CA PHE A 8 -28.95 4.35 0.80
C PHE A 8 -28.52 5.02 -0.50
N THR A 9 -28.61 4.31 -1.63
CA THR A 9 -28.33 4.91 -2.92
C THR A 9 -28.92 4.12 -4.10
N GLU A 10 -29.48 4.85 -5.06
CA GLU A 10 -29.97 4.30 -6.34
C GLU A 10 -28.91 4.29 -7.44
N SER A 11 -27.72 4.81 -7.15
CA SER A 11 -26.59 4.86 -8.07
C SER A 11 -25.31 4.45 -7.32
N LYS A 12 -24.33 3.95 -8.05
CA LYS A 12 -23.08 3.55 -7.42
C LYS A 12 -22.42 4.77 -6.76
N PRO A 13 -22.09 4.72 -5.45
CA PRO A 13 -21.35 5.81 -4.86
C PRO A 13 -19.95 5.88 -5.46
N ALA A 14 -19.44 7.09 -5.70
CA ALA A 14 -18.06 7.27 -6.11
C ALA A 14 -17.13 6.54 -5.12
N ARG A 15 -16.26 5.66 -5.65
CA ARG A 15 -15.27 4.91 -4.86
C ARG A 15 -15.90 4.05 -3.77
N GLY A 16 -17.13 3.64 -4.03
CA GLY A 16 -17.96 2.82 -3.17
C GLY A 16 -18.49 1.61 -3.91
N LEU A 17 -18.95 0.66 -3.14
CA LEU A 17 -19.61 -0.54 -3.60
C LEU A 17 -21.12 -0.31 -3.55
N ARG A 18 -21.85 -0.99 -4.45
CA ARG A 18 -23.31 -0.98 -4.46
C ARG A 18 -23.88 -2.36 -4.78
N ARG A 19 -24.99 -2.70 -4.13
CA ARG A 19 -25.83 -3.89 -4.33
C ARG A 19 -27.23 -3.49 -3.92
N GLY A 20 -28.17 -3.66 -4.84
CA GLY A 20 -29.50 -3.11 -4.65
C GLY A 20 -29.42 -1.62 -4.33
N GLN A 21 -29.83 -1.26 -3.14
CA GLN A 21 -29.89 0.11 -2.61
C GLN A 21 -28.81 0.38 -1.54
N VAL A 22 -28.01 -0.62 -1.18
CA VAL A 22 -26.92 -0.49 -0.21
C VAL A 22 -25.70 0.06 -0.92
N GLY A 23 -25.27 1.27 -0.56
CA GLY A 23 -24.01 1.88 -0.97
C GLY A 23 -23.01 1.92 0.18
N MET A 24 -21.75 1.54 -0.04
CA MET A 24 -20.73 1.54 1.02
C MET A 24 -19.39 2.03 0.50
N ARG A 25 -18.62 2.74 1.32
CA ARG A 25 -17.23 3.05 1.00
C ARG A 25 -16.31 1.87 1.26
N THR A 26 -15.34 1.68 0.37
CA THR A 26 -14.26 0.70 0.55
C THR A 26 -13.27 1.14 1.63
N ARG A 27 -13.06 2.46 1.79
CA ARG A 27 -12.19 3.05 2.81
C ARG A 27 -12.93 3.24 4.14
N ARG A 28 -12.24 2.98 5.26
CA ARG A 28 -12.65 3.41 6.60
C ARG A 28 -12.41 4.91 6.76
N GLY A 29 -13.22 5.56 7.59
CA GLY A 29 -13.01 6.95 7.95
C GLY A 29 -14.30 7.74 7.97
N ASP A 30 -14.25 8.90 8.61
CA ASP A 30 -15.36 9.84 8.63
C ASP A 30 -15.42 10.59 7.30
N LEU A 31 -16.60 10.59 6.66
CA LEU A 31 -16.84 11.38 5.46
C LEU A 31 -17.36 12.80 5.77
N GLY A 32 -17.56 13.11 7.05
CA GLY A 32 -18.20 14.33 7.51
C GLY A 32 -19.65 14.08 7.92
N PRO A 33 -20.41 15.15 8.21
CA PRO A 33 -21.76 15.04 8.72
C PRO A 33 -22.66 14.20 7.80
N SER A 34 -23.42 13.26 8.39
CA SER A 34 -24.35 12.41 7.63
C SER A 34 -25.43 13.21 6.91
N GLU A 35 -25.81 14.38 7.44
CA GLU A 35 -26.76 15.30 6.81
C GLU A 35 -26.23 15.90 5.50
N GLU A 36 -24.92 16.03 5.35
CA GLU A 36 -24.28 16.56 4.13
C GLU A 36 -23.94 15.44 3.15
N THR A 37 -23.47 14.30 3.66
CA THR A 37 -22.90 13.24 2.83
C THR A 37 -23.86 12.10 2.53
N GLY A 38 -24.91 11.94 3.35
CA GLY A 38 -25.81 10.79 3.37
C GLY A 38 -25.17 9.51 3.92
N TYR A 39 -23.90 9.54 4.34
CA TYR A 39 -23.20 8.36 4.85
C TYR A 39 -23.29 8.25 6.37
N TYR A 40 -23.43 7.03 6.85
CA TYR A 40 -23.45 6.66 8.26
C TYR A 40 -22.36 5.63 8.53
N ASN A 41 -21.62 5.82 9.62
CA ASN A 41 -20.63 4.83 10.06
C ASN A 41 -21.34 3.62 10.66
N VAL A 42 -21.18 2.44 10.05
CA VAL A 42 -21.78 1.19 10.53
C VAL A 42 -20.78 0.30 11.28
N ILE A 43 -21.29 -0.62 12.10
CA ILE A 43 -20.46 -1.53 12.90
C ILE A 43 -19.79 -2.56 12.00
N ASN A 44 -18.46 -2.70 12.08
CA ASN A 44 -17.75 -3.76 11.36
C ASN A 44 -17.76 -5.09 12.15
N PRO A 45 -17.73 -6.25 11.47
CA PRO A 45 -17.42 -7.52 12.13
C PRO A 45 -16.05 -7.44 12.79
N ASN A 46 -15.95 -7.90 14.04
CA ASN A 46 -14.77 -7.75 14.89
C ASN A 46 -14.06 -9.07 15.23
N LYS A 47 -14.62 -10.21 14.83
CA LYS A 47 -14.03 -11.55 15.01
C LYS A 47 -14.35 -12.46 13.82
N VAL A 48 -13.51 -13.47 13.62
CA VAL A 48 -13.65 -14.52 12.60
C VAL A 48 -14.98 -15.24 12.78
N GLY A 49 -15.66 -15.53 11.67
CA GLY A 49 -16.94 -16.25 11.71
C GLY A 49 -18.09 -15.46 12.35
N ALA A 50 -17.88 -14.19 12.72
CA ALA A 50 -18.98 -13.28 13.03
C ALA A 50 -19.49 -12.61 11.77
N TYR A 51 -20.79 -12.38 11.75
CA TYR A 51 -21.47 -11.66 10.69
C TYR A 51 -22.00 -10.34 11.25
N VAL A 52 -22.10 -9.33 10.39
CA VAL A 52 -22.93 -8.15 10.62
C VAL A 52 -23.88 -8.04 9.46
N ILE A 53 -25.19 -8.09 9.71
CA ILE A 53 -26.20 -7.80 8.69
C ILE A 53 -26.45 -6.31 8.71
N TYR A 54 -26.42 -5.67 7.56
CA TYR A 54 -26.76 -4.26 7.40
C TYR A 54 -28.07 -4.15 6.65
N GLU A 55 -28.96 -3.30 7.17
CA GLU A 55 -30.21 -2.93 6.53
C GLU A 55 -30.17 -1.44 6.22
N VAL A 56 -30.45 -1.10 4.96
CA VAL A 56 -30.41 0.27 4.44
C VAL A 56 -31.71 0.56 3.72
N GLU A 57 -32.44 1.57 4.20
CA GLU A 57 -33.70 2.03 3.65
C GLU A 57 -33.61 3.52 3.27
N ASP A 58 -34.40 3.96 2.30
CA ASP A 58 -34.43 5.37 1.89
C ASP A 58 -34.88 6.28 3.06
N GLY A 59 -34.15 7.37 3.26
CA GLY A 59 -34.40 8.32 4.34
C GLY A 59 -34.17 7.80 5.76
N GLN A 60 -33.61 6.60 5.95
CA GLN A 60 -33.33 6.04 7.28
C GLN A 60 -31.85 5.88 7.57
N ILE A 61 -31.52 5.91 8.87
CA ILE A 61 -30.19 5.56 9.38
C ILE A 61 -29.99 4.04 9.19
N PRO A 62 -28.92 3.58 8.53
CA PRO A 62 -28.60 2.16 8.39
C PRO A 62 -28.60 1.43 9.73
N LYS A 63 -29.21 0.25 9.77
CA LYS A 63 -29.24 -0.62 10.96
C LYS A 63 -28.15 -1.68 10.83
N SER A 64 -27.50 -2.03 11.93
CA SER A 64 -26.50 -3.11 12.00
C SER A 64 -26.94 -4.18 13.01
N TYR A 65 -27.06 -5.42 12.55
CA TYR A 65 -27.36 -6.58 13.38
C TYR A 65 -26.08 -7.41 13.52
N THR A 66 -25.66 -7.71 14.75
CA THR A 66 -24.35 -8.33 15.05
C THR A 66 -24.50 -9.74 15.65
N PRO A 67 -25.02 -10.72 14.88
CA PRO A 67 -25.14 -12.09 15.36
C PRO A 67 -23.78 -12.67 15.76
N GLN A 68 -23.77 -13.35 16.90
CA GLN A 68 -22.53 -13.82 17.53
C GLN A 68 -22.08 -15.21 17.05
N ASN A 69 -22.95 -15.92 16.33
CA ASN A 69 -22.77 -17.27 15.82
C ASN A 69 -23.77 -17.58 14.68
N ASP A 70 -23.59 -18.72 14.00
CA ASP A 70 -24.42 -19.16 12.88
C ASP A 70 -25.92 -19.27 13.23
N THR A 71 -26.26 -19.77 14.42
CA THR A 71 -27.66 -19.89 14.87
C THR A 71 -28.31 -18.52 14.99
N GLU A 72 -27.61 -17.54 15.56
CA GLU A 72 -28.09 -16.17 15.64
C GLU A 72 -28.19 -15.52 14.27
N PHE A 73 -27.25 -15.82 13.36
CA PHE A 73 -27.27 -15.30 11.99
C PHE A 73 -28.51 -15.77 11.23
N ILE A 74 -28.82 -17.07 11.28
CA ILE A 74 -30.03 -17.66 10.69
C ILE A 74 -31.29 -17.04 11.30
N ARG A 75 -31.33 -16.91 12.64
CA ARG A 75 -32.46 -16.29 13.33
C ARG A 75 -32.67 -14.84 12.92
N CYS A 76 -31.59 -14.06 12.80
CA CYS A 76 -31.67 -12.66 12.35
C CYS A 76 -32.20 -12.58 10.91
N ALA A 77 -31.72 -13.42 9.99
CA ALA A 77 -32.22 -13.49 8.63
C ALA A 77 -33.73 -13.78 8.59
N ASN A 78 -34.22 -14.71 9.42
CA ASN A 78 -35.65 -15.03 9.52
C ASN A 78 -36.48 -13.89 10.14
N GLN A 79 -35.91 -13.14 11.09
CA GLN A 79 -36.56 -11.94 11.65
C GLN A 79 -36.69 -10.81 10.62
N LEU A 80 -35.79 -10.76 9.65
CA LEU A 80 -35.81 -9.82 8.52
C LEU A 80 -36.69 -10.30 7.35
N GLY A 81 -37.44 -11.41 7.53
CA GLY A 81 -38.39 -11.92 6.53
C GLY A 81 -37.89 -13.13 5.73
N GLY A 82 -36.73 -13.69 6.07
CA GLY A 82 -36.22 -14.92 5.46
C GLY A 82 -36.94 -16.19 5.91
N SER A 83 -36.60 -17.31 5.27
CA SER A 83 -36.99 -18.67 5.66
C SER A 83 -35.80 -19.61 5.55
N ALA A 84 -34.75 -19.28 6.30
CA ALA A 84 -33.47 -19.97 6.31
C ALA A 84 -33.42 -21.06 7.39
N GLU A 85 -32.93 -22.24 7.02
CA GLU A 85 -32.61 -23.34 7.94
C GLU A 85 -31.10 -23.50 8.13
N THR A 86 -30.31 -23.04 7.16
CA THR A 86 -28.85 -23.05 7.17
C THR A 86 -28.25 -21.66 6.97
N VAL A 87 -26.95 -21.50 7.27
CA VAL A 87 -26.20 -20.27 6.95
C VAL A 87 -26.26 -19.98 5.45
N SER A 88 -26.21 -21.01 4.60
CA SER A 88 -26.30 -20.85 3.14
C SER A 88 -27.65 -20.28 2.71
N ASP A 89 -28.75 -20.70 3.34
CA ASP A 89 -30.08 -20.16 3.04
C ASP A 89 -30.20 -18.70 3.49
N ALA A 90 -29.66 -18.39 4.68
CA ALA A 90 -29.64 -17.02 5.20
C ALA A 90 -28.84 -16.08 4.30
N LEU A 91 -27.66 -16.52 3.83
CA LEU A 91 -26.86 -15.80 2.85
C LEU A 91 -27.60 -15.61 1.54
N THR A 92 -28.28 -16.64 1.04
CA THR A 92 -29.07 -16.57 -0.20
C THR A 92 -30.24 -15.58 -0.07
N PHE A 93 -30.93 -15.57 1.07
CA PHE A 93 -32.00 -14.61 1.36
C PHE A 93 -31.49 -13.17 1.38
N ILE A 94 -30.45 -12.89 2.17
CA ILE A 94 -29.84 -11.56 2.26
C ILE A 94 -29.36 -11.13 0.86
N ALA A 95 -28.79 -12.08 0.11
CA ALA A 95 -28.26 -11.81 -1.21
C ALA A 95 -29.31 -11.40 -2.25
N GLY A 96 -30.54 -11.86 -2.08
CA GLY A 96 -31.68 -11.53 -2.93
C GLY A 96 -32.40 -10.24 -2.53
N SER A 97 -32.04 -9.61 -1.41
CA SER A 97 -32.64 -8.36 -0.97
C SER A 97 -31.93 -7.15 -1.60
N GLU A 98 -32.71 -6.12 -1.94
CA GLU A 98 -32.14 -4.84 -2.37
C GLU A 98 -31.66 -3.98 -1.18
N GLN A 99 -32.15 -4.25 0.03
CA GLN A 99 -31.92 -3.40 1.21
C GLN A 99 -30.98 -4.04 2.23
N LEU A 100 -30.64 -5.33 2.06
CA LEU A 100 -29.77 -6.05 2.97
C LEU A 100 -28.41 -6.34 2.33
N THR A 101 -27.37 -6.30 3.14
CA THR A 101 -26.08 -6.93 2.84
C THR A 101 -25.51 -7.49 4.13
N VAL A 102 -24.58 -8.44 4.05
CA VAL A 102 -23.88 -8.94 5.23
C VAL A 102 -22.40 -8.64 5.12
N GLY A 103 -21.72 -8.34 6.22
CA GLY A 103 -20.27 -8.26 6.34
C GLY A 103 -19.74 -9.37 7.25
N SER A 104 -18.61 -9.98 6.92
CA SER A 104 -17.95 -11.03 7.70
C SER A 104 -16.43 -10.99 7.53
N LEU A 105 -15.66 -11.36 8.56
CA LEU A 105 -14.21 -11.56 8.47
C LEU A 105 -13.91 -12.98 7.95
N ILE A 106 -13.41 -13.13 6.72
CA ILE A 106 -13.20 -14.46 6.07
C ILE A 106 -11.73 -14.91 6.09
N ASN A 107 -10.74 -14.05 6.35
CA ASN A 107 -9.32 -14.47 6.35
C ASN A 107 -8.61 -14.14 7.66
N THR A 108 -8.32 -15.18 8.45
CA THR A 108 -7.58 -15.12 9.72
C THR A 108 -6.59 -16.27 9.90
N THR A 109 -6.18 -16.91 8.81
CA THR A 109 -5.24 -18.04 8.88
C THR A 109 -3.81 -17.61 8.59
N GLY A 110 -3.52 -16.30 8.45
CA GLY A 110 -2.26 -15.84 7.89
C GLY A 110 -2.05 -16.29 6.44
N SER A 111 -3.13 -16.66 5.72
CA SER A 111 -3.06 -17.09 4.33
C SER A 111 -2.65 -15.91 3.44
N THR A 112 -1.57 -16.08 2.69
CA THR A 112 -1.15 -15.16 1.64
C THR A 112 -2.01 -15.29 0.38
N ASP A 113 -2.84 -16.33 0.27
CA ASP A 113 -3.84 -16.45 -0.80
C ASP A 113 -5.07 -15.63 -0.46
N VAL A 114 -5.11 -14.48 -1.11
CA VAL A 114 -6.14 -13.46 -1.09
C VAL A 114 -6.92 -13.45 -2.41
N ASN A 115 -7.18 -14.61 -3.05
CA ASN A 115 -7.93 -14.79 -4.32
C ASN A 115 -8.91 -13.64 -4.60
N PRO A 116 -8.69 -12.87 -5.69
CA PRO A 116 -8.81 -11.42 -5.66
C PRO A 116 -10.10 -11.01 -4.96
N PHE A 117 -9.87 -10.37 -3.82
CA PHE A 117 -10.74 -9.36 -3.31
C PHE A 117 -11.16 -8.48 -4.49
N MET A 118 -12.43 -8.56 -4.93
CA MET A 118 -13.08 -7.70 -5.92
C MET A 118 -12.23 -6.51 -6.29
N VAL A 119 -11.86 -6.60 -7.54
CA VAL A 119 -11.38 -5.49 -8.31
C VAL A 119 -12.43 -4.38 -8.25
N TYR A 120 -12.00 -3.27 -7.69
CA TYR A 120 -12.74 -2.04 -7.50
C TYR A 120 -13.38 -1.61 -8.81
N ASP A 121 -14.72 -1.62 -8.84
CA ASP A 121 -15.52 -0.72 -9.66
C ASP A 121 -15.17 -0.68 -11.15
N ALA A 122 -15.61 -1.68 -11.93
CA ALA A 122 -16.16 -1.37 -13.25
C ALA A 122 -17.44 -0.58 -13.02
N LEU A 123 -17.61 0.53 -13.74
CA LEU A 123 -18.70 1.53 -13.63
C LEU A 123 -20.14 0.97 -13.78
N GLY A 124 -20.35 -0.35 -13.67
CA GLY A 124 -21.63 -1.02 -13.66
C GLY A 124 -22.35 -1.02 -12.31
N THR A 125 -23.66 -1.27 -12.39
CA THR A 125 -24.63 -1.31 -11.29
C THR A 125 -24.66 -2.63 -10.52
N ASN A 126 -23.79 -3.60 -10.84
CA ASN A 126 -23.83 -4.96 -10.28
C ASN A 126 -22.50 -5.36 -9.64
N PRO A 127 -22.51 -6.14 -8.55
CA PRO A 127 -21.30 -6.74 -8.02
C PRO A 127 -20.76 -7.79 -9.00
N SER A 128 -19.52 -8.23 -8.77
CA SER A 128 -18.85 -9.31 -9.52
C SER A 128 -19.78 -10.52 -9.78
N ASP A 129 -19.46 -11.32 -10.81
CA ASP A 129 -20.17 -12.57 -11.16
C ASP A 129 -20.35 -13.56 -9.98
N GLN A 130 -19.71 -13.32 -8.84
CA GLN A 130 -19.78 -14.12 -7.63
C GLN A 130 -20.73 -13.61 -6.55
N ASN A 131 -21.50 -12.52 -6.75
CA ASN A 131 -22.40 -11.92 -5.74
C ASN A 131 -21.71 -11.53 -4.42
N LYS A 132 -20.40 -11.24 -4.44
CA LYS A 132 -19.60 -10.91 -3.25
C LYS A 132 -18.90 -9.58 -3.43
N TRP A 133 -18.67 -8.89 -2.33
CA TRP A 133 -17.98 -7.61 -2.23
C TRP A 133 -16.67 -7.76 -1.48
N TYR A 134 -15.63 -7.11 -1.98
CA TYR A 134 -14.33 -7.16 -1.38
C TYR A 134 -13.60 -5.83 -1.54
N ASN A 135 -12.55 -5.64 -0.74
CA ASN A 135 -11.72 -4.44 -0.70
C ASN A 135 -10.33 -4.74 -1.26
N THR A 136 -9.85 -3.97 -2.24
CA THR A 136 -8.49 -4.10 -2.79
C THR A 136 -7.39 -3.70 -1.80
N LYS A 137 -7.78 -2.99 -0.73
CA LYS A 137 -6.88 -2.65 0.37
C LYS A 137 -6.91 -3.77 1.40
N ALA A 138 -5.79 -4.49 1.54
CA ALA A 138 -5.49 -5.20 2.78
C ALA A 138 -5.65 -4.20 3.95
N PRO A 139 -6.29 -4.60 5.06
CA PRO A 139 -6.64 -3.68 6.13
C PRO A 139 -5.44 -2.89 6.63
N ASP A 140 -5.66 -1.59 6.81
CA ASP A 140 -4.68 -0.69 7.46
C ASP A 140 -4.46 -1.04 8.93
N ASN A 141 -5.33 -1.85 9.53
CA ASN A 141 -5.32 -2.21 10.95
C ASN A 141 -5.88 -3.62 11.13
N ILE A 142 -5.06 -4.58 11.57
CA ILE A 142 -5.55 -5.81 12.17
C ILE A 142 -5.42 -5.58 13.67
N SER A 143 -6.54 -5.23 14.31
CA SER A 143 -6.61 -4.72 15.68
C SER A 143 -6.16 -5.68 16.81
N ASN A 144 -5.42 -6.76 16.49
CA ASN A 144 -5.01 -7.80 17.44
C ASN A 144 -3.50 -8.11 17.48
N LEU A 145 -2.63 -7.36 16.77
CA LEU A 145 -1.18 -7.52 16.88
C LEU A 145 -0.58 -6.35 17.68
N ASN A 146 -0.18 -6.62 18.92
CA ASN A 146 0.44 -5.66 19.86
C ASN A 146 1.87 -5.20 19.46
N VAL A 147 2.21 -5.23 18.17
CA VAL A 147 3.46 -4.67 17.62
C VAL A 147 3.14 -4.08 16.24
N GLY A 148 2.87 -2.77 16.18
CA GLY A 148 2.90 -1.93 14.98
C GLY A 148 2.03 -2.38 13.80
N ASP A 149 0.85 -1.77 13.64
CA ASP A 149 -0.02 -1.84 12.47
C ASP A 149 0.68 -1.26 11.21
N THR A 150 1.59 -2.02 10.57
CA THR A 150 2.26 -1.57 9.34
C THR A 150 1.47 -1.99 8.10
N PRO A 151 1.34 -1.10 7.08
CA PRO A 151 0.58 -1.42 5.87
C PRO A 151 1.15 -2.61 5.10
N GLN A 152 0.29 -3.36 4.44
CA GLN A 152 0.65 -4.57 3.70
C GLN A 152 0.91 -4.24 2.22
N HIS A 153 2.04 -3.61 1.92
CA HIS A 153 2.36 -3.06 0.60
C HIS A 153 2.28 -4.06 -0.56
N CYS A 154 2.92 -5.22 -0.44
CA CYS A 154 2.86 -6.26 -1.48
C CYS A 154 1.48 -6.93 -1.62
N LEU A 155 0.63 -6.82 -0.61
CA LEU A 155 -0.76 -7.32 -0.61
C LEU A 155 -1.77 -6.22 -0.95
N ASN A 156 -1.30 -5.03 -1.29
CA ASN A 156 -2.15 -3.93 -1.71
C ASN A 156 -2.16 -3.80 -3.23
N GLU A 157 -3.04 -2.92 -3.71
CA GLU A 157 -2.94 -2.46 -5.09
C GLU A 157 -1.72 -1.56 -5.27
N PHE A 158 -1.13 -1.60 -6.46
CA PHE A 158 -0.10 -0.70 -6.94
C PHE A 158 -0.73 0.31 -7.87
N VAL A 159 -0.39 1.59 -7.73
CA VAL A 159 -0.88 2.67 -8.60
C VAL A 159 0.21 3.00 -9.61
N CYS A 160 -0.13 2.95 -10.89
CA CYS A 160 0.77 3.40 -11.95
C CYS A 160 0.57 4.90 -12.18
N VAL A 161 1.62 5.69 -11.97
CA VAL A 161 1.61 7.14 -12.17
C VAL A 161 2.18 7.55 -13.52
N GLU A 162 2.96 6.67 -14.15
CA GLU A 162 3.54 6.87 -15.47
C GLU A 162 3.50 5.55 -16.25
N SER A 163 3.00 5.56 -17.49
CA SER A 163 2.87 4.35 -18.31
C SER A 163 4.25 3.76 -18.63
N GLN A 164 4.41 2.46 -18.39
CA GLN A 164 5.66 1.75 -18.63
C GLN A 164 5.43 0.46 -19.42
N THR A 165 6.36 0.15 -20.31
CA THR A 165 6.39 -1.15 -20.98
C THR A 165 7.28 -2.12 -20.22
N ASN A 166 6.91 -3.40 -20.20
CA ASN A 166 7.67 -4.44 -19.51
C ASN A 166 7.96 -4.07 -18.04
N ALA A 167 6.96 -3.61 -17.30
CA ALA A 167 7.04 -3.55 -15.84
C ALA A 167 7.19 -4.97 -15.30
N ILE A 168 8.03 -5.14 -14.30
CA ILE A 168 8.45 -6.43 -13.75
C ILE A 168 7.64 -6.71 -12.50
N TYR A 169 7.04 -7.91 -12.42
CA TYR A 169 6.47 -8.41 -11.18
C TYR A 169 7.32 -9.53 -10.57
N CYS A 170 7.38 -9.58 -9.24
CA CYS A 170 7.80 -10.74 -8.47
C CYS A 170 6.58 -11.39 -7.83
N ALA A 171 6.37 -12.67 -8.07
CA ALA A 171 5.34 -13.48 -7.46
C ALA A 171 6.00 -14.59 -6.62
N PRO A 172 6.19 -14.43 -5.30
CA PRO A 172 6.87 -15.40 -4.45
C PRO A 172 6.03 -16.65 -4.10
N TYR A 173 4.80 -16.75 -4.60
CA TYR A 173 3.89 -17.86 -4.30
C TYR A 173 3.30 -18.47 -5.59
N THR A 174 3.03 -19.77 -5.54
CA THR A 174 2.26 -20.47 -6.58
C THR A 174 0.81 -20.00 -6.58
N GLY A 175 0.17 -19.96 -7.74
CA GLY A 175 -1.23 -19.56 -7.90
C GLY A 175 -1.46 -18.05 -7.79
N THR A 176 -0.40 -17.25 -7.89
CA THR A 176 -0.51 -15.79 -7.99
C THR A 176 -1.17 -15.41 -9.31
N ARG A 177 -2.09 -14.47 -9.26
CA ARG A 177 -2.84 -13.86 -10.36
C ARG A 177 -2.77 -12.35 -10.16
N ILE A 178 -2.63 -11.59 -11.24
CA ILE A 178 -2.56 -10.12 -11.20
C ILE A 178 -3.66 -9.56 -12.08
N PHE A 179 -4.34 -8.54 -11.56
CA PHE A 179 -5.47 -7.87 -12.18
C PHE A 179 -5.17 -6.39 -12.36
N GLU A 180 -5.47 -5.87 -13.54
CA GLU A 180 -5.48 -4.45 -13.85
C GLU A 180 -6.87 -3.86 -13.55
N LEU A 181 -6.85 -2.64 -13.01
CA LEU A 181 -8.00 -1.80 -12.68
C LEU A 181 -7.93 -0.53 -13.52
N ASN A 182 -8.77 -0.47 -14.55
CA ASN A 182 -8.79 0.67 -15.46
C ASN A 182 -9.53 1.87 -14.85
N THR A 183 -9.35 3.04 -15.46
CA THR A 183 -9.97 4.29 -15.01
C THR A 183 -11.47 4.37 -15.33
N ASP A 184 -11.92 3.66 -16.37
CA ASP A 184 -13.34 3.38 -16.65
C ASP A 184 -13.88 2.22 -15.79
N GLY A 185 -13.01 1.71 -14.93
CA GLY A 185 -13.32 0.68 -13.97
C GLY A 185 -13.21 -0.75 -14.49
N THR A 186 -13.00 -0.97 -15.78
CA THR A 186 -12.90 -2.35 -16.27
C THR A 186 -11.75 -3.09 -15.60
N VAL A 187 -11.92 -4.41 -15.50
CA VAL A 187 -11.05 -5.30 -14.77
C VAL A 187 -10.51 -6.35 -15.71
N GLU A 188 -9.21 -6.46 -15.81
CA GLU A 188 -8.56 -7.44 -16.68
C GLU A 188 -7.55 -8.28 -15.90
N GLU A 189 -7.58 -9.61 -16.09
CA GLU A 189 -6.53 -10.48 -15.57
C GLU A 189 -5.30 -10.40 -16.49
N VAL A 190 -4.29 -9.65 -16.06
CA VAL A 190 -3.05 -9.44 -16.83
C VAL A 190 -2.01 -10.52 -16.57
N VAL A 191 -2.14 -11.27 -15.47
CA VAL A 191 -1.32 -12.45 -15.18
C VAL A 191 -2.21 -13.58 -14.67
N SER A 192 -2.25 -14.68 -15.42
CA SER A 192 -2.93 -15.91 -15.03
C SER A 192 -2.21 -16.63 -13.88
N ALA A 193 -2.91 -17.54 -13.20
CA ALA A 193 -2.39 -18.29 -12.07
C ALA A 193 -1.00 -18.90 -12.32
N THR A 194 -0.01 -18.45 -11.53
CA THR A 194 1.38 -18.93 -11.61
C THR A 194 1.48 -20.42 -11.23
N SER A 195 2.33 -21.19 -11.92
CA SER A 195 2.60 -22.60 -11.57
C SER A 195 3.59 -22.76 -10.41
N GLY A 196 4.29 -21.68 -10.06
CA GLY A 196 5.34 -21.62 -9.03
C GLY A 196 5.75 -20.17 -8.78
N PRO A 197 6.56 -19.91 -7.75
CA PRO A 197 7.24 -18.64 -7.58
C PRO A 197 7.97 -18.25 -8.87
N GLN A 198 7.76 -17.02 -9.33
CA GLN A 198 8.31 -16.57 -10.61
C GLN A 198 8.39 -15.04 -10.70
N ARG A 199 9.16 -14.57 -11.66
CA ARG A 199 9.08 -13.21 -12.20
C ARG A 199 8.41 -13.24 -13.57
N GLY A 200 7.82 -12.12 -13.96
CA GLY A 200 7.37 -11.90 -15.32
C GLY A 200 7.21 -10.42 -15.61
N THR A 201 6.63 -10.11 -16.78
CA THR A 201 6.44 -8.72 -17.20
C THR A 201 5.08 -8.50 -17.85
N PHE A 202 4.52 -7.32 -17.67
CA PHE A 202 3.37 -6.81 -18.42
C PHE A 202 3.48 -5.29 -18.56
N ASN A 203 2.64 -4.69 -19.40
CA ASN A 203 2.61 -3.23 -19.56
C ASN A 203 1.74 -2.61 -18.47
N VAL A 204 2.16 -1.47 -17.94
CA VAL A 204 1.37 -0.69 -17.00
C VAL A 204 1.00 0.66 -17.61
N THR A 205 -0.18 1.16 -17.27
CA THR A 205 -0.77 2.38 -17.84
C THR A 205 -1.01 3.41 -16.74
N ALA A 206 -0.59 4.66 -16.96
CA ALA A 206 -0.79 5.74 -16.02
C ALA A 206 -2.28 5.91 -15.63
N GLY A 207 -2.54 6.05 -14.33
CA GLY A 207 -3.88 6.13 -13.76
C GLY A 207 -4.53 4.78 -13.48
N HIS A 208 -4.01 3.69 -14.04
CA HIS A 208 -4.49 2.33 -13.72
C HIS A 208 -3.91 1.86 -12.40
N ARG A 209 -4.56 0.85 -11.81
CA ARG A 209 -4.06 0.19 -10.60
C ARG A 209 -3.92 -1.30 -10.84
N TYR A 210 -3.09 -1.96 -10.04
CA TYR A 210 -2.75 -3.37 -10.20
C TYR A 210 -2.83 -4.08 -8.87
N ALA A 211 -3.67 -5.08 -8.75
CA ALA A 211 -3.83 -5.84 -7.52
C ALA A 211 -3.58 -7.33 -7.80
N ALA A 212 -3.09 -8.04 -6.79
CA ALA A 212 -2.87 -9.47 -6.89
C ALA A 212 -3.64 -10.22 -5.82
N ASN A 213 -3.91 -11.50 -6.08
CA ASN A 213 -4.43 -12.39 -5.07
C ASN A 213 -3.37 -12.90 -4.09
N LYS A 214 -2.11 -12.53 -4.22
CA LYS A 214 -1.01 -12.93 -3.34
C LYS A 214 -0.02 -11.78 -3.27
N PRO A 215 0.89 -11.75 -2.28
CA PRO A 215 1.92 -10.72 -2.24
C PRO A 215 2.65 -10.65 -3.59
N ILE A 216 2.80 -9.45 -4.13
CA ILE A 216 3.65 -9.17 -5.30
C ILE A 216 4.51 -7.94 -5.03
N HIS A 217 5.68 -7.89 -5.66
CA HIS A 217 6.39 -6.64 -5.93
C HIS A 217 6.16 -6.27 -7.39
N LEU A 218 5.88 -5.01 -7.70
CA LEU A 218 5.70 -4.52 -9.07
C LEU A 218 6.48 -3.23 -9.24
N TYR A 219 7.39 -3.20 -10.21
CA TYR A 219 8.28 -2.06 -10.43
C TYR A 219 8.81 -2.05 -11.87
N LYS A 220 9.64 -1.06 -12.22
CA LYS A 220 10.29 -0.95 -13.53
C LYS A 220 11.74 -0.48 -13.37
N ASN A 221 12.70 -1.24 -13.91
CA ASN A 221 14.11 -0.80 -13.96
C ASN A 221 14.25 0.54 -14.67
N GLY A 222 14.97 1.47 -14.06
CA GLY A 222 15.15 2.84 -14.54
C GLY A 222 13.86 3.64 -14.58
N ALA A 223 12.79 3.20 -13.92
CA ALA A 223 11.55 3.96 -13.72
C ALA A 223 10.81 3.46 -12.46
N GLN A 224 11.54 3.26 -11.36
CA GLN A 224 11.03 2.72 -10.10
C GLN A 224 9.89 3.60 -9.55
N HIS A 225 9.95 4.91 -9.81
CA HIS A 225 8.94 5.89 -9.44
C HIS A 225 7.55 5.66 -10.08
N ALA A 226 7.48 4.92 -11.20
CA ALA A 226 6.30 4.85 -12.06
C ALA A 226 5.16 4.00 -11.46
N VAL A 227 5.47 3.13 -10.50
CA VAL A 227 4.50 2.24 -9.86
C VAL A 227 4.69 2.28 -8.35
N ILE A 228 3.66 2.70 -7.61
CA ILE A 228 3.73 2.98 -6.17
C ILE A 228 2.76 2.05 -5.43
N PRO A 229 3.16 1.37 -4.34
CA PRO A 229 2.20 0.67 -3.48
C PRO A 229 1.13 1.64 -2.95
N GLY A 230 -0.14 1.35 -3.22
CA GLY A 230 -1.27 2.20 -2.84
C GLY A 230 -1.45 2.39 -1.33
N SER A 231 -0.93 1.44 -0.54
CA SER A 231 -0.89 1.52 0.92
C SER A 231 0.17 2.47 1.47
N LEU A 232 1.11 2.94 0.65
CA LEU A 232 2.08 3.97 1.05
C LEU A 232 1.45 5.37 1.13
N ASN A 233 0.12 5.48 1.12
CA ASN A 233 -0.55 6.78 1.07
C ASN A 233 -0.44 7.56 2.38
N GLY A 234 0.14 8.77 2.30
CA GLY A 234 0.42 9.63 3.45
C GLY A 234 -0.01 11.08 3.21
N THR A 235 -0.01 11.89 4.27
CA THR A 235 -0.31 13.34 4.17
C THR A 235 0.92 14.20 4.03
N ASN A 236 2.10 13.71 4.40
CA ASN A 236 3.34 14.47 4.41
C ASN A 236 4.45 13.68 3.74
N TRP A 237 5.08 14.29 2.75
CA TRP A 237 6.13 13.70 1.95
C TRP A 237 7.27 14.68 1.80
N GLY A 238 8.46 14.16 1.49
CA GLY A 238 9.57 15.00 1.07
C GLY A 238 10.57 14.25 0.21
N PHE A 239 11.37 15.03 -0.49
CA PHE A 239 12.43 14.53 -1.36
C PHE A 239 13.49 15.61 -1.54
N TYR A 240 14.61 15.23 -2.15
CA TYR A 240 15.71 16.11 -2.46
C TYR A 240 16.33 15.69 -3.80
N PHE A 241 16.66 16.66 -4.65
CA PHE A 241 17.48 16.45 -5.85
C PHE A 241 18.58 17.49 -5.92
N SER A 242 19.71 17.10 -6.51
CA SER A 242 20.88 17.95 -6.72
C SER A 242 21.32 18.03 -8.19
N ARG A 243 20.62 17.34 -9.09
CA ARG A 243 21.01 17.22 -10.50
C ARG A 243 19.82 17.02 -11.43
N ASN A 244 20.04 17.40 -12.70
CA ASN A 244 19.27 17.00 -13.88
C ASN A 244 17.80 17.44 -13.87
N GLU A 245 17.61 18.75 -13.92
CA GLU A 245 16.31 19.41 -14.05
C GLU A 245 15.72 19.40 -15.49
N PRO A 246 14.40 19.66 -15.66
CA PRO A 246 13.40 19.94 -14.62
C PRO A 246 12.97 18.69 -13.84
N ILE A 247 12.59 18.87 -12.57
CA ILE A 247 12.03 17.82 -11.72
C ILE A 247 10.52 17.70 -11.99
N THR A 248 10.04 16.49 -12.27
CA THR A 248 8.62 16.17 -12.42
C THR A 248 8.12 15.48 -11.16
N VAL A 249 7.00 15.96 -10.61
CA VAL A 249 6.33 15.36 -9.47
C VAL A 249 5.03 14.73 -9.92
N TYR A 250 4.82 13.47 -9.54
CA TYR A 250 3.61 12.70 -9.81
C TYR A 250 2.82 12.52 -8.52
N LEU A 251 1.55 12.93 -8.55
CA LEU A 251 0.64 12.84 -7.41
C LEU A 251 -0.57 11.99 -7.77
N TYR A 252 -0.97 11.10 -6.86
CA TYR A 252 -2.24 10.37 -6.96
C TYR A 252 -2.97 10.41 -5.63
N ALA A 253 -4.28 10.64 -5.64
CA ALA A 253 -5.07 10.63 -4.42
C ALA A 253 -6.30 9.74 -4.54
N TYR A 254 -6.62 9.04 -3.45
CA TYR A 254 -7.85 8.26 -3.32
C TYR A 254 -9.06 9.11 -2.97
N ASP A 255 -8.89 10.36 -2.58
CA ASP A 255 -9.96 11.29 -2.28
C ASP A 255 -9.46 12.68 -2.72
N ASP A 256 -10.38 13.58 -3.08
CA ASP A 256 -9.97 14.88 -3.62
C ASP A 256 -9.08 15.57 -2.59
N CYS A 257 -7.85 15.88 -3.00
CA CYS A 257 -6.79 16.34 -2.12
C CYS A 257 -6.21 17.64 -2.65
N LYS A 258 -5.89 18.56 -1.75
CA LYS A 258 -5.07 19.73 -2.05
C LYS A 258 -3.69 19.50 -1.46
N VAL A 259 -2.67 19.53 -2.30
CA VAL A 259 -1.27 19.39 -1.92
C VAL A 259 -0.61 20.76 -1.99
N THR A 260 0.01 21.19 -0.88
CA THR A 260 0.85 22.39 -0.84
C THR A 260 2.31 21.96 -0.90
N VAL A 261 3.07 22.56 -1.80
CA VAL A 261 4.47 22.24 -2.05
C VAL A 261 5.34 23.37 -1.51
N PHE A 262 6.32 23.03 -0.70
CA PHE A 262 7.24 23.97 -0.05
C PHE A 262 8.69 23.69 -0.45
N SER A 263 9.46 24.75 -0.67
CA SER A 263 10.91 24.70 -0.89
C SER A 263 11.66 25.11 0.39
N ASN A 264 12.62 24.28 0.82
CA ASN A 264 13.50 24.44 1.99
C ASN A 264 12.82 24.48 3.36
N ALA A 265 11.86 25.37 3.59
CA ALA A 265 11.21 25.56 4.88
C ALA A 265 9.70 25.71 4.72
N VAL A 266 8.91 25.21 5.65
CA VAL A 266 7.45 25.32 5.56
C VAL A 266 6.97 26.69 6.07
N SER A 267 6.70 27.57 5.12
CA SER A 267 6.04 28.86 5.37
C SER A 267 5.28 29.32 4.12
N ASN A 268 4.32 30.24 4.29
CA ASN A 268 3.60 30.83 3.15
C ASN A 268 4.57 31.52 2.15
N ALA A 269 5.69 32.06 2.62
CA ALA A 269 6.70 32.70 1.77
C ALA A 269 7.50 31.70 0.93
N ASN A 270 7.55 30.43 1.36
CA ASN A 270 8.26 29.34 0.69
C ASN A 270 7.30 28.36 0.01
N THR A 271 6.01 28.72 -0.09
CA THR A 271 5.05 27.92 -0.86
C THR A 271 5.36 28.10 -2.32
N PHE A 272 5.83 27.03 -2.96
CA PHE A 272 6.06 27.02 -4.40
C PHE A 272 4.73 26.96 -5.16
N THR A 273 3.90 25.97 -4.85
CA THR A 273 2.62 25.78 -5.53
C THR A 273 1.58 25.09 -4.66
N LYS A 274 0.33 25.15 -5.11
CA LYS A 274 -0.80 24.39 -4.57
C LYS A 274 -1.46 23.61 -5.70
N VAL A 275 -1.44 22.29 -5.58
CA VAL A 275 -1.97 21.38 -6.58
C VAL A 275 -3.26 20.78 -6.06
N THR A 276 -4.31 20.79 -6.88
CA THR A 276 -5.51 20.00 -6.61
C THR A 276 -5.32 18.66 -7.31
N VAL A 277 -5.39 17.57 -6.56
CA VAL A 277 -5.31 16.20 -7.05
C VAL A 277 -6.72 15.63 -7.03
N PRO A 278 -7.41 15.55 -8.20
CA PRO A 278 -8.70 14.92 -8.29
C PRO A 278 -8.58 13.45 -7.91
N SER A 279 -9.59 12.94 -7.22
CA SER A 279 -9.48 11.57 -6.75
C SER A 279 -9.50 10.58 -7.93
N GLY A 280 -8.52 9.68 -7.95
CA GLY A 280 -8.45 8.58 -8.92
C GLY A 280 -7.73 8.95 -10.19
N SER A 281 -7.14 10.14 -10.20
CA SER A 281 -6.37 10.65 -11.32
C SER A 281 -4.94 10.91 -10.88
N VAL A 282 -4.01 10.70 -11.80
CA VAL A 282 -2.64 11.17 -11.67
C VAL A 282 -2.63 12.65 -12.02
N THR A 283 -2.05 13.46 -11.15
CA THR A 283 -1.78 14.88 -11.40
C THR A 283 -0.28 15.09 -11.40
N THR A 284 0.23 15.75 -12.42
CA THR A 284 1.66 16.04 -12.54
C THR A 284 1.91 17.55 -12.54
N PHE A 285 3.06 17.95 -12.03
CA PHE A 285 3.60 19.29 -12.22
C PHE A 285 5.12 19.23 -12.32
N GLN A 286 5.71 20.24 -12.93
CA GLN A 286 7.16 20.38 -13.08
C GLN A 286 7.64 21.65 -12.39
N PHE A 287 8.85 21.60 -11.85
CA PHE A 287 9.54 22.81 -11.44
C PHE A 287 10.02 23.58 -12.68
N PRO A 288 9.94 24.92 -12.68
CA PRO A 288 10.08 25.74 -13.89
C PRO A 288 11.53 25.92 -14.35
N ASP A 289 12.50 25.84 -13.45
CA ASP A 289 13.91 26.11 -13.67
C ASP A 289 14.78 25.57 -12.52
N ASP A 290 16.11 25.64 -12.72
CA ASP A 290 17.19 25.15 -11.86
C ASP A 290 17.29 25.83 -10.47
N THR A 291 16.35 26.72 -10.12
CA THR A 291 16.36 27.37 -8.81
C THR A 291 15.95 26.42 -7.68
N PHE A 292 15.43 25.24 -8.00
CA PHE A 292 15.07 24.19 -7.05
C PHE A 292 16.15 23.11 -6.91
N ASP A 293 17.29 23.27 -7.57
CA ASP A 293 18.47 22.45 -7.34
C ASP A 293 18.90 22.57 -5.88
N ASN A 294 19.31 21.44 -5.32
CA ASN A 294 19.80 21.35 -3.95
C ASN A 294 18.80 21.85 -2.89
N THR A 295 17.51 21.72 -3.18
CA THR A 295 16.42 22.19 -2.32
C THR A 295 15.71 21.01 -1.68
N ARG A 296 15.45 21.10 -0.37
CA ARG A 296 14.56 20.16 0.32
C ARG A 296 13.12 20.48 -0.05
N ILE A 297 12.41 19.55 -0.69
CA ILE A 297 11.00 19.74 -1.02
C ILE A 297 10.14 19.04 0.02
N ASN A 298 9.13 19.73 0.54
CA ASN A 298 8.11 19.18 1.42
C ASN A 298 6.73 19.32 0.78
N LEU A 299 5.90 18.28 0.86
CA LEU A 299 4.55 18.25 0.29
C LEU A 299 3.53 17.89 1.37
N TRP A 300 2.54 18.76 1.56
CA TRP A 300 1.49 18.62 2.58
C TRP A 300 0.12 18.50 1.94
N GLY A 301 -0.55 17.38 2.16
CA GLY A 301 -1.88 17.08 1.65
C GLY A 301 -2.97 17.32 2.69
N THR A 302 -4.11 17.87 2.25
CA THR A 302 -5.32 17.93 3.10
C THR A 302 -5.92 16.55 3.39
N LYS A 303 -5.55 15.52 2.60
CA LYS A 303 -5.91 14.11 2.74
C LYS A 303 -4.72 13.24 2.28
N PRO A 304 -4.67 11.94 2.62
CA PRO A 304 -3.61 11.06 2.15
C PRO A 304 -3.55 10.93 0.62
N PHE A 305 -2.34 11.02 0.07
CA PHE A 305 -2.00 10.91 -1.35
C PHE A 305 -0.71 10.09 -1.50
N LEU A 306 -0.40 9.67 -2.73
CA LEU A 306 0.85 9.04 -3.15
C LEU A 306 1.69 10.08 -3.89
N CYS A 307 3.01 9.99 -3.71
CA CYS A 307 3.96 10.90 -4.33
C CYS A 307 5.17 10.14 -4.87
N SER A 308 5.52 10.39 -6.12
CA SER A 308 6.80 9.99 -6.68
C SER A 308 7.37 11.11 -7.55
N VAL A 309 8.65 10.98 -7.87
CA VAL A 309 9.44 12.06 -8.45
C VAL A 309 10.43 11.51 -9.47
N GLU A 310 10.67 12.30 -10.50
CA GLU A 310 11.64 12.01 -11.56
C GLU A 310 12.43 13.28 -11.89
N ALA A 311 13.75 13.18 -11.84
CA ALA A 311 14.65 14.13 -12.47
C ALA A 311 14.88 13.75 -13.94
N ASN A 312 15.02 14.76 -14.81
CA ASN A 312 15.15 14.61 -16.25
C ASN A 312 16.40 13.79 -16.63
N GLY A 313 16.21 12.51 -16.94
CA GLY A 313 17.29 11.59 -17.31
C GLY A 313 18.22 11.21 -16.16
N ALA A 314 17.71 11.29 -14.92
CA ALA A 314 18.46 10.98 -13.71
C ALA A 314 17.53 10.39 -12.65
N ASP A 315 17.86 10.63 -11.38
CA ASP A 315 17.27 10.09 -10.16
C ASP A 315 15.75 10.01 -10.23
N ARG A 316 15.24 8.80 -10.05
CA ARG A 316 13.81 8.49 -10.01
C ARG A 316 13.52 7.75 -8.74
N SER A 317 12.52 8.20 -7.99
CA SER A 317 12.14 7.49 -6.79
C SER A 317 10.69 7.71 -6.43
N ILE A 318 10.19 6.83 -5.57
CA ILE A 318 9.06 7.16 -4.71
C ILE A 318 9.54 8.21 -3.70
N ALA A 319 8.78 9.27 -3.48
CA ALA A 319 9.18 10.29 -2.50
C ALA A 319 9.18 9.68 -1.08
N SER A 320 9.98 10.22 -0.16
CA SER A 320 9.99 9.73 1.22
C SER A 320 8.73 10.19 1.95
N ILE A 321 7.92 9.25 2.42
CA ILE A 321 6.83 9.54 3.36
C ILE A 321 7.43 9.89 4.73
N ALA A 322 6.95 10.98 5.33
CA ALA A 322 7.44 11.41 6.62
C ALA A 322 6.87 10.54 7.76
N GLY A 323 7.69 10.25 8.76
CA GLY A 323 7.26 9.54 9.96
C GLY A 323 8.17 9.80 11.17
N PRO A 324 7.87 9.19 12.33
CA PRO A 324 8.57 9.50 13.58
C PRO A 324 10.01 9.00 13.58
N PHE A 325 10.27 7.83 12.97
CA PHE A 325 11.60 7.28 12.78
C PHE A 325 11.73 6.78 11.35
N SER A 326 12.63 7.38 10.58
CA SER A 326 12.83 7.11 9.15
C SER A 326 14.13 6.34 8.95
N PHE A 327 14.01 5.08 8.53
CA PHE A 327 15.16 4.19 8.31
C PHE A 327 15.72 4.37 6.90
N ARG A 328 17.04 4.22 6.79
CA ARG A 328 17.82 4.39 5.56
C ARG A 328 19.10 3.56 5.64
N ARG A 329 19.81 3.38 4.54
CA ARG A 329 21.09 2.65 4.49
C ARG A 329 22.25 3.47 5.03
N ASP A 330 22.35 4.73 4.63
CA ASP A 330 23.59 5.49 4.72
C ASP A 330 23.43 6.87 5.37
N SER A 331 24.54 7.43 5.86
CA SER A 331 24.55 8.78 6.45
C SER A 331 24.66 9.91 5.42
N GLY A 332 24.84 9.57 4.14
CA GLY A 332 25.18 10.50 3.06
C GLY A 332 24.03 11.35 2.54
N GLY A 333 22.79 11.09 2.96
CA GLY A 333 21.62 11.80 2.44
C GLY A 333 21.21 13.08 3.11
N TYR A 334 20.10 13.59 2.58
CA TYR A 334 19.43 14.81 3.00
C TYR A 334 18.20 14.44 3.82
N ALA A 335 18.02 15.16 4.93
CA ALA A 335 16.90 14.96 5.81
C ALA A 335 16.19 16.28 6.14
N SER A 336 14.90 16.18 6.45
CA SER A 336 14.10 17.28 6.95
C SER A 336 12.97 16.79 7.85
N THR A 337 12.57 17.63 8.79
CA THR A 337 11.27 17.49 9.44
C THR A 337 10.16 17.95 8.49
N ILE A 338 8.92 17.59 8.79
CA ILE A 338 7.76 18.10 8.05
C ILE A 338 7.68 19.63 8.07
N ALA A 339 8.27 20.32 9.05
CA ALA A 339 8.33 21.79 9.10
C ALA A 339 9.45 22.41 8.24
N GLY A 340 10.25 21.59 7.55
CA GLY A 340 11.37 22.05 6.74
C GLY A 340 12.55 22.57 7.57
N VAL A 341 12.76 22.01 8.77
CA VAL A 341 13.97 22.24 9.58
C VAL A 341 14.75 20.95 9.76
N SER A 342 16.03 21.05 10.13
CA SER A 342 16.86 19.87 10.42
C SER A 342 16.24 19.03 11.55
N PRO A 343 16.14 17.70 11.40
CA PRO A 343 15.74 16.81 12.48
C PRO A 343 16.72 16.85 13.65
N SER A 344 16.23 16.56 14.86
CA SER A 344 17.07 16.48 16.06
C SER A 344 18.20 15.44 15.98
N ASN A 345 18.01 14.37 15.19
CA ASN A 345 19.00 13.31 15.00
C ASN A 345 19.06 12.87 13.52
N THR A 346 20.27 12.71 13.01
CA THR A 346 20.53 12.30 11.61
C THR A 346 21.70 11.31 11.61
N GLU A 347 21.40 10.06 11.92
CA GLU A 347 22.38 8.97 12.01
C GLU A 347 22.41 8.17 10.71
N THR A 348 23.38 7.26 10.54
CA THR A 348 23.53 6.44 9.34
C THR A 348 22.28 5.64 9.01
N ASN A 349 21.68 4.95 9.98
CA ASN A 349 20.57 4.03 9.69
C ASN A 349 19.20 4.53 10.15
N VAL A 350 19.14 5.72 10.76
CA VAL A 350 17.89 6.32 11.19
C VAL A 350 17.97 7.84 11.26
N VAL A 351 16.89 8.48 10.86
CA VAL A 351 16.63 9.91 11.03
C VAL A 351 15.35 10.07 11.83
N TYR A 352 15.38 10.93 12.85
CA TYR A 352 14.18 11.24 13.64
C TYR A 352 14.25 12.63 14.27
N ASP A 353 13.07 13.17 14.57
CA ASP A 353 12.94 14.37 15.38
C ASP A 353 12.16 14.09 16.67
N SER A 354 12.56 14.76 17.75
CA SER A 354 11.92 14.61 19.07
C SER A 354 10.46 15.12 19.12
N SER A 355 10.04 15.92 18.15
CA SER A 355 8.77 16.67 18.17
C SER A 355 7.96 16.60 16.88
N LEU A 356 8.59 16.30 15.75
CA LEU A 356 7.97 16.30 14.42
C LEU A 356 8.26 15.00 13.67
N ASP A 357 7.39 14.66 12.72
CA ASP A 357 7.75 13.64 11.73
C ASP A 357 8.88 14.14 10.83
N SER A 358 9.68 13.22 10.32
CA SER A 358 10.84 13.50 9.47
C SER A 358 10.94 12.51 8.32
N TRP A 359 11.68 12.91 7.30
CA TRP A 359 12.04 12.07 6.16
C TRP A 359 13.53 12.23 5.87
N ALA A 360 14.10 11.22 5.21
CA ALA A 360 15.45 11.25 4.70
C ALA A 360 15.51 10.72 3.27
N PHE A 361 16.57 11.06 2.56
CA PHE A 361 16.73 10.77 1.15
C PHE A 361 18.22 10.68 0.85
N ASP A 362 18.72 9.48 0.63
CA ASP A 362 20.14 9.23 0.41
C ASP A 362 20.48 9.37 -1.08
N ILE A 363 21.45 10.24 -1.36
CA ILE A 363 21.97 10.51 -2.71
C ILE A 363 23.48 10.36 -2.72
N ALA A 364 24.00 9.23 -2.24
CA ALA A 364 25.43 9.01 -2.19
C ALA A 364 25.77 7.54 -2.04
N ASP A 365 26.38 6.92 -3.07
CA ASP A 365 27.44 5.90 -2.88
C ASP A 365 27.97 5.16 -4.14
N GLY A 366 27.27 5.05 -5.27
CA GLY A 366 27.66 4.05 -6.28
C GLY A 366 27.49 4.47 -7.74
N GLN A 367 27.93 3.62 -8.67
CA GLN A 367 27.46 3.72 -10.06
C GLN A 367 25.95 3.47 -10.04
N GLY A 368 25.16 4.43 -10.52
CA GLY A 368 23.71 4.36 -10.49
C GLY A 368 23.14 5.74 -10.73
N SER A 369 22.00 5.83 -11.40
CA SER A 369 21.33 7.11 -11.62
C SER A 369 20.22 7.37 -10.63
N ASP A 370 19.95 6.47 -9.67
CA ASP A 370 18.82 6.57 -8.75
C ASP A 370 19.22 6.91 -7.30
N SER A 371 18.21 7.18 -6.48
CA SER A 371 18.34 7.68 -5.11
C SER A 371 17.53 6.83 -4.15
N GLU A 372 18.00 6.65 -2.93
CA GLU A 372 17.30 5.85 -1.90
C GLU A 372 16.38 6.72 -1.04
N GLN A 373 15.08 6.42 -1.06
CA GLN A 373 14.11 7.00 -0.13
C GLN A 373 14.13 6.30 1.23
N SER A 374 14.08 7.06 2.32
CA SER A 374 13.87 6.51 3.65
C SER A 374 12.47 5.92 3.81
N VAL A 375 12.33 4.88 4.63
CA VAL A 375 11.03 4.30 4.98
C VAL A 375 10.82 4.38 6.49
N PRO A 376 9.71 5.00 6.96
CA PRO A 376 9.48 5.11 8.38
C PRO A 376 9.09 3.79 9.04
N ASN A 377 9.30 3.70 10.34
CA ASN A 377 9.00 2.51 11.14
C ASN A 377 7.54 2.03 11.07
N THR A 378 6.63 2.92 10.69
CA THR A 378 5.21 2.60 10.45
C THR A 378 4.95 1.95 9.08
N GLN A 379 5.95 1.84 8.20
CA GLN A 379 5.84 1.38 6.81
C GLN A 379 6.78 0.21 6.48
N ILE A 380 7.52 -0.31 7.47
CA ILE A 380 8.37 -1.50 7.28
C ILE A 380 7.60 -2.78 7.59
N ASN A 381 8.05 -3.89 7.01
CA ASN A 381 7.40 -5.19 7.14
C ASN A 381 8.37 -6.34 7.44
N LYS A 382 7.80 -7.52 7.73
CA LYS A 382 8.53 -8.76 8.01
C LYS A 382 8.98 -9.51 6.75
N ASN A 383 8.26 -9.36 5.65
CA ASN A 383 8.50 -10.13 4.42
C ASN A 383 8.60 -9.20 3.22
N TYR A 384 9.52 -9.53 2.32
CA TYR A 384 9.77 -8.78 1.08
C TYR A 384 9.99 -9.74 -0.08
N CYS A 385 9.78 -9.27 -1.31
CA CYS A 385 10.15 -10.00 -2.52
C CYS A 385 10.64 -9.04 -3.60
N PHE A 386 11.52 -9.53 -4.48
CA PHE A 386 12.05 -8.74 -5.59
C PHE A 386 12.28 -9.62 -6.82
N GLY A 387 12.02 -9.04 -8.00
CA GLY A 387 11.79 -9.78 -9.25
C GLY A 387 12.91 -9.64 -10.28
N ASN A 388 14.13 -9.36 -9.84
CA ASN A 388 15.28 -9.19 -10.73
C ASN A 388 16.59 -9.58 -10.04
N VAL A 389 17.68 -9.55 -10.80
CA VAL A 389 19.04 -9.73 -10.30
C VAL A 389 19.39 -8.60 -9.36
N ILE A 390 20.05 -8.96 -8.25
CA ILE A 390 20.52 -8.03 -7.23
C ILE A 390 22.02 -8.21 -7.03
N ASP A 391 22.69 -7.13 -6.69
CA ASP A 391 24.13 -7.07 -6.41
C ASP A 391 24.41 -7.16 -4.91
N ASN A 392 23.61 -6.44 -4.14
CA ASN A 392 23.73 -6.38 -2.69
C ASN A 392 22.39 -5.99 -2.05
N TYR A 393 22.32 -6.11 -0.73
CA TYR A 393 21.21 -5.61 0.06
C TYR A 393 21.65 -5.26 1.48
N THR A 394 20.91 -4.32 2.10
CA THR A 394 21.07 -3.92 3.48
C THR A 394 19.78 -4.13 4.25
N ILE A 395 19.92 -4.76 5.43
CA ILE A 395 18.85 -4.92 6.41
C ILE A 395 19.12 -3.98 7.57
N VAL A 396 18.11 -3.21 7.99
CA VAL A 396 18.13 -2.39 9.21
C VAL A 396 17.03 -2.87 10.15
N ASN A 397 17.42 -3.37 11.32
CA ASN A 397 16.54 -3.94 12.34
C ASN A 397 16.35 -2.95 13.50
N PRO A 398 15.16 -2.34 13.65
CA PRO A 398 14.83 -1.48 14.78
C PRO A 398 14.14 -2.21 15.94
N ASN A 399 14.08 -3.54 15.89
CA ASN A 399 13.32 -4.37 16.81
C ASN A 399 14.24 -5.22 17.70
N SER A 400 13.63 -6.04 18.56
CA SER A 400 14.33 -7.10 19.29
C SER A 400 15.17 -7.98 18.37
N ALA A 401 16.12 -8.72 18.97
CA ALA A 401 16.95 -9.65 18.24
C ALA A 401 16.08 -10.58 17.38
N GLN A 402 16.45 -10.75 16.12
CA GLN A 402 15.69 -11.55 15.17
C GLN A 402 16.58 -12.23 14.14
N SER A 403 16.06 -13.30 13.56
CA SER A 403 16.63 -13.90 12.35
C SER A 403 15.93 -13.34 11.10
N VAL A 404 16.71 -12.98 10.08
CA VAL A 404 16.20 -12.69 8.73
C VAL A 404 16.81 -13.66 7.73
N THR A 405 15.97 -14.43 7.04
CA THR A 405 16.37 -15.38 6.00
C THR A 405 16.21 -14.73 4.62
N ALA A 406 17.30 -14.67 3.85
CA ALA A 406 17.28 -14.29 2.44
C ALA A 406 17.31 -15.55 1.56
N GLU A 407 16.35 -15.67 0.64
CA GLU A 407 16.18 -16.84 -0.22
C GLU A 407 16.00 -16.42 -1.68
N TYR A 408 16.44 -17.28 -2.59
CA TYR A 408 16.17 -17.18 -4.01
C TYR A 408 15.45 -18.44 -4.51
N TYR A 409 14.63 -18.30 -5.54
CA TYR A 409 13.93 -19.45 -6.13
C TYR A 409 14.76 -20.07 -7.26
N SER A 410 15.09 -21.36 -7.14
CA SER A 410 15.84 -22.10 -8.15
C SER A 410 15.50 -23.59 -8.13
N GLY A 411 15.48 -24.23 -9.30
CA GLY A 411 15.23 -25.68 -9.40
C GLY A 411 13.87 -26.13 -8.85
N GLY A 412 12.86 -25.24 -8.80
CA GLY A 412 11.54 -25.56 -8.27
C GLY A 412 11.39 -25.38 -6.75
N ALA A 413 12.43 -24.94 -6.05
CA ALA A 413 12.42 -24.75 -4.60
C ALA A 413 13.03 -23.39 -4.18
N TRP A 414 12.66 -22.94 -2.98
CA TRP A 414 13.37 -21.85 -2.32
C TRP A 414 14.69 -22.37 -1.77
N VAL A 415 15.78 -21.67 -2.09
CA VAL A 415 17.13 -21.97 -1.62
C VAL A 415 17.59 -20.83 -0.73
N THR A 416 17.98 -21.15 0.50
CA THR A 416 18.56 -20.19 1.43
C THR A 416 19.90 -19.70 0.89
N PHE A 417 20.00 -18.39 0.67
CA PHE A 417 21.27 -17.74 0.36
C PHE A 417 22.01 -17.34 1.63
N ALA A 418 21.32 -16.70 2.57
CA ALA A 418 21.90 -16.24 3.83
C ALA A 418 20.87 -16.25 4.97
N GLU A 419 21.36 -16.46 6.19
CA GLU A 419 20.61 -16.26 7.43
C GLU A 419 21.34 -15.21 8.27
N HIS A 420 20.64 -14.13 8.61
CA HIS A 420 21.17 -13.01 9.36
C HIS A 420 20.67 -13.07 10.80
N SER A 421 21.57 -13.37 11.73
CA SER A 421 21.28 -13.26 13.17
C SER A 421 21.56 -11.84 13.65
N LEU A 422 20.52 -11.01 13.67
CA LEU A 422 20.63 -9.61 14.07
C LEU A 422 20.45 -9.48 15.58
N GLY A 423 21.37 -8.78 16.24
CA GLY A 423 21.25 -8.41 17.65
C GLY A 423 20.04 -7.52 17.91
N ALA A 424 19.69 -7.33 19.18
CA ALA A 424 18.62 -6.41 19.56
C ALA A 424 18.96 -4.98 19.13
N GLY A 425 18.09 -4.39 18.32
CA GLY A 425 18.11 -2.98 17.95
C GLY A 425 16.98 -2.21 18.61
N SER A 426 16.89 -0.92 18.29
CA SER A 426 15.79 -0.05 18.66
C SER A 426 15.54 0.97 17.55
N ASN A 427 14.42 1.70 17.60
CA ASN A 427 14.16 2.79 16.66
C ASN A 427 15.28 3.84 16.64
N THR A 428 15.98 4.10 17.75
CA THR A 428 17.05 5.12 17.83
C THR A 428 18.43 4.55 17.57
N GLU A 429 18.61 3.24 17.74
CA GLU A 429 19.88 2.53 17.57
C GLU A 429 19.60 1.17 16.90
N PRO A 430 19.30 1.15 15.59
CA PRO A 430 19.01 -0.11 14.90
C PRO A 430 20.28 -0.93 14.67
N THR A 431 20.14 -2.25 14.58
CA THR A 431 21.22 -3.14 14.15
C THR A 431 21.15 -3.39 12.65
N THR A 432 22.27 -3.68 11.99
CA THR A 432 22.31 -3.82 10.53
C THR A 432 23.03 -5.06 10.05
N ALA A 433 22.69 -5.51 8.85
CA ALA A 433 23.45 -6.50 8.09
C ALA A 433 23.55 -6.05 6.62
N ASN A 434 24.78 -6.07 6.08
CA ASN A 434 25.07 -5.75 4.69
C ASN A 434 25.58 -7.01 4.00
N THR A 435 25.02 -7.35 2.84
CA THR A 435 25.40 -8.55 2.09
C THR A 435 25.59 -8.24 0.61
N GLY A 436 26.67 -8.77 0.04
CA GLY A 436 27.05 -8.49 -1.35
C GLY A 436 28.11 -7.39 -1.44
N SER A 437 28.82 -7.35 -2.56
CA SER A 437 29.88 -6.37 -2.82
C SER A 437 30.11 -6.28 -4.33
N SER A 438 29.23 -5.55 -5.03
CA SER A 438 29.22 -5.33 -6.49
C SER A 438 29.24 -6.59 -7.37
N GLY A 439 28.17 -6.84 -8.12
CA GLY A 439 27.99 -7.96 -9.03
C GLY A 439 26.91 -8.97 -8.63
N ASP A 440 26.30 -9.59 -9.64
CA ASP A 440 25.15 -10.49 -9.53
C ASP A 440 25.31 -11.55 -8.43
N LEU A 441 24.45 -11.46 -7.41
CA LEU A 441 24.33 -12.52 -6.41
C LEU A 441 23.84 -13.82 -7.06
N VAL A 442 24.48 -14.92 -6.67
CA VAL A 442 24.05 -16.30 -7.02
C VAL A 442 23.89 -16.49 -8.53
N SER A 443 24.86 -16.00 -9.31
CA SER A 443 24.91 -16.21 -10.77
C SER A 443 23.64 -15.75 -11.50
N GLY A 444 23.07 -14.60 -11.11
CA GLY A 444 21.92 -14.00 -11.79
C GLY A 444 20.55 -14.56 -11.35
N ALA A 445 20.45 -15.05 -10.12
CA ALA A 445 19.16 -15.38 -9.53
C ALA A 445 18.25 -14.13 -9.53
N ASN A 446 16.96 -14.31 -9.79
CA ASN A 446 16.07 -13.18 -10.17
C ASN A 446 14.66 -13.25 -9.58
N VAL A 447 14.46 -14.13 -8.62
CA VAL A 447 13.24 -14.22 -7.81
C VAL A 447 13.72 -14.37 -6.38
N TRP A 448 13.67 -13.28 -5.63
CA TRP A 448 14.19 -13.17 -4.27
C TRP A 448 13.06 -12.96 -3.28
N ARG A 449 13.25 -13.46 -2.06
CA ARG A 449 12.43 -13.10 -0.91
C ARG A 449 13.26 -12.99 0.36
N TRP A 450 12.78 -12.18 1.29
CA TRP A 450 13.30 -12.07 2.65
C TRP A 450 12.19 -12.33 3.64
N ARG A 451 12.51 -13.03 4.72
CA ARG A 451 11.56 -13.35 5.80
C ARG A 451 12.21 -13.09 7.16
N GLY A 452 11.59 -12.24 7.95
CA GLY A 452 11.99 -11.91 9.32
C GLY A 452 10.94 -12.29 10.35
N GLU A 453 11.36 -12.34 11.61
CA GLU A 453 10.46 -12.59 12.75
C GLU A 453 9.70 -11.30 13.15
N HIS A 454 10.33 -10.15 12.94
CA HIS A 454 9.80 -8.81 13.18
C HIS A 454 10.01 -7.92 11.95
N PRO A 455 9.27 -6.79 11.83
CA PRO A 455 9.52 -5.85 10.74
C PRO A 455 10.97 -5.38 10.68
N PHE A 456 11.51 -5.18 9.48
CA PHE A 456 12.85 -4.61 9.27
C PHE A 456 12.83 -3.76 8.01
N TYR A 457 13.69 -2.76 7.90
CA TYR A 457 13.89 -2.02 6.66
C TYR A 457 14.81 -2.80 5.72
N LEU A 458 14.48 -2.82 4.43
CA LEU A 458 15.25 -3.50 3.39
C LEU A 458 15.46 -2.56 2.22
N VAL A 459 16.71 -2.41 1.83
CA VAL A 459 17.12 -1.78 0.58
C VAL A 459 17.96 -2.77 -0.21
N ILE A 460 17.78 -2.77 -1.52
CA ILE A 460 18.56 -3.58 -2.46
C ILE A 460 19.27 -2.67 -3.45
N ASN A 461 20.36 -3.18 -4.03
CA ASN A 461 20.86 -2.67 -5.30
C ASN A 461 20.59 -3.71 -6.37
N ASP A 462 19.96 -3.29 -7.46
CA ASP A 462 19.74 -4.16 -8.61
C ASP A 462 21.03 -4.34 -9.44
N SER A 463 20.95 -5.07 -10.55
CA SER A 463 22.10 -5.32 -11.44
C SER A 463 22.65 -4.08 -12.15
N ALA A 464 21.94 -2.96 -12.15
CA ALA A 464 22.44 -1.67 -12.61
C ALA A 464 23.11 -0.87 -11.48
N ALA A 465 23.18 -1.46 -10.29
CA ALA A 465 23.57 -0.85 -9.03
C ALA A 465 22.68 0.33 -8.62
N ASP A 466 21.44 0.38 -9.12
CA ASP A 466 20.44 1.35 -8.66
C ASP A 466 19.83 0.90 -7.33
N GLU A 467 19.79 1.81 -6.37
CA GLU A 467 19.21 1.63 -5.03
C GLU A 467 17.68 1.63 -5.03
N GLU A 468 17.07 0.65 -4.36
CA GLU A 468 15.62 0.63 -4.14
C GLU A 468 15.27 0.17 -2.71
N ALA A 469 14.64 1.06 -1.95
CA ALA A 469 13.97 0.67 -0.71
C ALA A 469 12.74 -0.18 -1.04
N LEU A 470 12.69 -1.40 -0.51
CA LEU A 470 11.60 -2.33 -0.76
C LEU A 470 10.45 -2.13 0.22
N TYR A 471 9.24 -2.37 -0.26
CA TYR A 471 8.02 -2.36 0.52
C TYR A 471 7.44 -3.78 0.59
N GLY A 472 7.00 -4.22 1.77
CA GLY A 472 6.77 -5.62 2.05
C GLY A 472 5.36 -5.99 2.51
N TRP A 473 5.25 -7.08 3.25
CA TRP A 473 4.04 -7.51 3.96
C TRP A 473 4.42 -8.25 5.26
N ASN A 474 3.53 -8.26 6.25
CA ASN A 474 3.69 -9.04 7.47
C ASN A 474 3.05 -10.40 7.29
N ASP A 475 1.75 -10.50 7.59
CA ASP A 475 0.96 -11.72 7.54
C ASP A 475 -0.43 -11.34 6.99
N GLY A 476 -0.96 -12.14 6.06
CA GLY A 476 -2.07 -11.73 5.17
C GLY A 476 -3.47 -11.78 5.78
N ASP A 477 -3.70 -11.26 6.99
CA ASP A 477 -5.07 -11.16 7.49
C ASP A 477 -5.81 -10.05 6.72
N VAL A 478 -7.01 -10.36 6.22
CA VAL A 478 -7.81 -9.41 5.44
C VAL A 478 -9.13 -9.13 6.13
N GLU A 479 -9.41 -7.85 6.38
CA GLU A 479 -10.63 -7.44 7.04
C GLU A 479 -11.83 -7.38 6.09
N ALA A 480 -12.90 -8.03 6.53
CA ALA A 480 -14.30 -7.82 6.20
C ALA A 480 -14.65 -7.91 4.70
N PHE A 481 -15.15 -9.07 4.34
CA PHE A 481 -15.88 -9.35 3.11
C PHE A 481 -17.34 -8.98 3.31
N PHE A 482 -18.01 -8.52 2.26
CA PHE A 482 -19.46 -8.37 2.29
C PHE A 482 -20.07 -9.38 1.30
N LEU A 483 -21.04 -10.19 1.74
CA LEU A 483 -21.70 -11.20 0.90
C LEU A 483 -23.06 -10.70 0.45
#